data_AF-A0A920U4I0-F1
#
_entry.id   AF-A0A920U4I0-F1
#
_cell.length_a   1.000
_cell.length_b   1.000
_cell.length_c   1.000
_cell.angle_alpha   90.00
_cell.angle_beta   90.00
_cell.angle_gamma   90.00
#
_symmetry.space_group_name_H-M   'P 1'
#
loop_
_entity.id
_entity.type
_entity.pdbx_description
1 polymer ?
#
loop_
_entity_poly.entity_id
_entity_poly.type
_entity_poly.pdbx_seq_one_letter_code
_entity_poly.pdbx_strand_id
1 'polypeptide(L)' 'MRENTLKQKLNDGKAVFGTMLTFPSATIVEMLGSLGYDWILLDNEHGDVTVKKR' A
#
# COMPACT_ATOMS: atom_id res chain seq x y z
N MET A 1 5.73 16.49 9.68
CA MET A 1 5.29 15.21 9.08
C MET A 1 4.34 15.51 7.93
N ARG A 2 4.27 14.66 6.90
CA ARG A 2 3.28 14.81 5.82
C ARG A 2 1.89 14.36 6.29
N GLU A 3 0.86 14.88 5.66
CA GLU A 3 -0.53 14.48 5.91
C GLU A 3 -0.76 13.01 5.52
N ASN A 4 -1.54 12.27 6.33
CA ASN A 4 -1.96 10.91 6.01
C ASN A 4 -3.39 10.94 5.44
N THR A 5 -3.46 11.05 4.12
CA THR A 5 -4.71 11.18 3.36
C THR A 5 -5.62 9.95 3.48
N LEU A 6 -5.06 8.74 3.59
CA LEU A 6 -5.82 7.51 3.81
C LEU A 6 -6.56 7.56 5.16
N LYS A 7 -5.85 7.94 6.23
CA LYS A 7 -6.44 8.06 7.57
C LYS A 7 -7.56 9.10 7.60
N GLN A 8 -7.38 10.23 6.91
CA GLN A 8 -8.41 11.26 6.80
C GLN A 8 -9.66 10.72 6.08
N LYS A 9 -9.51 10.06 4.92
CA LYS A 9 -10.65 9.47 4.18
C LYS A 9 -11.43 8.46 5.03
N LEU A 10 -10.73 7.60 5.78
CA LEU A 10 -11.34 6.65 6.69
C LEU A 10 -12.13 7.35 7.81
N ASN A 11 -11.56 8.38 8.44
CA ASN A 11 -12.25 9.15 9.49
C ASN A 11 -13.49 9.90 8.98
N ASP A 12 -13.46 10.33 7.71
CA ASP A 12 -14.59 10.97 7.04
C ASP A 12 -15.70 9.96 6.64
N GLY A 13 -15.52 8.66 6.93
CA GLY A 13 -16.45 7.61 6.52
C GLY A 13 -16.50 7.36 5.01
N LYS A 14 -15.48 7.80 4.27
CA LYS A 14 -15.40 7.59 2.81
C LYS A 14 -14.94 6.17 2.51
N ALA A 15 -15.53 5.56 1.48
CA ALA A 15 -15.00 4.32 0.92
C ALA A 15 -13.57 4.54 0.40
N VAL A 16 -12.70 3.57 0.64
CA VAL A 16 -11.33 3.55 0.14
C VAL A 16 -11.06 2.24 -0.57
N PHE A 17 -10.54 2.31 -1.79
CA PHE A 17 -10.30 1.15 -2.63
C PHE A 17 -8.81 0.87 -2.72
N GLY A 18 -8.41 -0.37 -2.46
CA GLY A 18 -7.02 -0.76 -2.49
C GLY A 18 -6.82 -2.18 -2.98
N THR A 19 -5.55 -2.55 -3.09
CA THR A 19 -5.12 -3.87 -3.53
C THR A 19 -4.01 -4.40 -2.62
N MET A 20 -3.78 -5.70 -2.66
CA MET A 20 -2.75 -6.37 -1.89
C MET A 20 -1.68 -6.93 -2.82
N LEU A 21 -0.43 -6.71 -2.44
CA LEU A 21 0.72 -7.36 -3.06
C LEU A 21 1.23 -8.46 -2.12
N THR A 22 1.11 -9.72 -2.56
CA THR A 22 1.45 -10.92 -1.77
C THR A 22 2.86 -11.45 -2.01
N PHE A 23 3.63 -10.80 -2.90
CA PHE A 23 5.02 -11.18 -3.20
C PHE A 23 5.89 -9.94 -3.49
N PRO A 24 7.19 -9.97 -3.20
CA PRO A 24 8.05 -8.81 -3.41
C PRO A 24 8.24 -8.49 -4.90
N SER A 25 7.76 -7.32 -5.34
CA SER A 25 8.07 -6.81 -6.68
C SER A 25 7.97 -5.29 -6.73
N ALA A 26 9.13 -4.62 -6.79
CA ALA A 26 9.20 -3.16 -6.90
C ALA A 26 8.50 -2.63 -8.17
N THR A 27 8.67 -3.33 -9.30
CA THR A 27 8.04 -2.98 -10.57
C THR A 27 6.51 -3.01 -10.48
N ILE A 28 5.95 -4.04 -9.83
CA ILE A 28 4.50 -4.13 -9.65
C ILE A 28 4.00 -3.06 -8.69
N VAL A 29 4.68 -2.79 -7.56
CA VAL A 29 4.30 -1.70 -6.64
C VAL A 29 4.28 -0.35 -7.34
N GLU A 30 5.27 -0.05 -8.19
CA GLU A 30 5.34 1.21 -8.95
C GLU A 30 4.17 1.36 -9.93
N MET A 31 3.86 0.28 -10.67
CA MET A 31 2.69 0.24 -11.55
C MET A 31 1.40 0.45 -10.75
N LEU A 32 1.21 -0.28 -9.65
CA LEU A 32 0.01 -0.16 -8.81
C LEU A 32 -0.13 1.25 -8.22
N GLY A 33 0.98 1.90 -7.84
CA GLY A 33 0.99 3.27 -7.35
C GLY A 33 0.52 4.30 -8.39
N SER A 34 0.60 3.97 -9.68
CA SER A 34 0.15 4.83 -10.78
C SER A 34 -1.33 4.64 -11.14
N LEU A 35 -1.99 3.59 -10.62
CA LEU A 35 -3.38 3.23 -10.97
C LEU A 35 -4.46 3.95 -10.14
N GLY A 36 -4.08 4.76 -9.15
CA GLY A 36 -5.02 5.59 -8.38
C GLY A 36 -5.73 4.87 -7.22
N TYR A 37 -5.19 3.75 -6.74
CA TYR A 37 -5.64 3.14 -5.49
C TYR A 37 -5.41 4.07 -4.28
N ASP A 38 -6.30 4.03 -3.30
CA ASP A 38 -6.16 4.75 -2.04
C ASP A 38 -5.07 4.17 -1.15
N TRP A 39 -4.83 2.86 -1.29
CA TRP A 39 -3.82 2.12 -0.53
C TRP A 39 -3.37 0.86 -1.26
N ILE A 40 -2.14 0.42 -0.94
CA ILE A 40 -1.58 -0.87 -1.35
C ILE A 40 -1.09 -1.55 -0.07
N LEU A 41 -1.59 -2.75 0.22
CA LEU A 41 -1.08 -3.55 1.33
C LEU A 41 0.13 -4.35 0.84
N LEU A 42 1.28 -4.11 1.47
CA LEU A 42 2.47 -4.94 1.31
C LEU A 42 2.38 -6.08 2.33
N ASP A 43 2.08 -7.28 1.86
CA ASP A 43 1.93 -8.43 2.74
C ASP A 43 3.32 -8.97 3.16
N ASN A 44 3.67 -8.66 4.40
CA ASN A 44 4.87 -9.15 5.07
C ASN A 44 4.54 -10.19 6.16
N GLU A 45 3.30 -10.68 6.19
CA GLU A 45 2.93 -11.78 7.08
C GLU A 45 3.00 -13.12 6.32
N HIS A 46 2.49 -13.16 5.10
CA HIS A 46 2.47 -14.37 4.27
C HIS A 46 3.42 -14.28 3.07
N GLY A 47 3.83 -13.06 2.68
CA GLY A 47 4.80 -12.82 1.61
C GLY A 47 6.22 -12.58 2.13
N ASP A 48 7.22 -12.76 1.26
CA ASP A 48 8.64 -12.59 1.59
C ASP A 48 9.11 -11.11 1.64
N VAL A 49 8.21 -10.16 1.89
CA VAL A 49 8.48 -8.70 1.83
C VAL A 49 9.30 -8.23 3.02
N THR A 50 10.61 -8.45 2.99
CA THR A 50 11.49 -8.09 4.12
C THR A 50 12.06 -6.67 4.03
N VAL A 51 12.41 -6.09 5.20
CA VAL A 51 13.32 -4.95 5.25
C VAL A 51 14.74 -5.45 4.97
N LYS A 52 15.42 -4.89 3.96
CA LYS A 52 16.86 -5.18 3.78
C LYS A 52 17.59 -4.87 5.09
N LYS A 53 18.26 -5.85 5.68
CA LYS A 53 19.34 -5.58 6.63
C LYS A 53 20.46 -4.90 5.83
N ARG A 54 20.83 -3.69 6.28
CA ARG A 54 22.08 -3.06 5.85
C ARG A 54 23.27 -3.89 6.33
#